data_AF-A0A150PEB3-F1
#
_entry.id   AF-A0A150PEB3-F1
#
_cell.length_a   1.000
_cell.length_b   1.000
_cell.length_c   1.000
_cell.angle_alpha   90.00
_cell.angle_beta   90.00
_cell.angle_gamma   90.00
#
_symmetry.space_group_name_H-M   'P 1'
#
loop_
_entity.id
_entity.type
_entity.pdbx_description
1 polymer ?
#
loop_
_entity_poly.entity_id
_entity_poly.type
_entity_poly.pdbx_seq_one_letter_code
_entity_poly.pdbx_strand_id
1 'polypeptide(L)'
;MAFFQQLKRKAKHDSASHLNWMGGRSYDIADPLKRLRLAASSCFFGEPMYYHRDPADPRPAKATKKKHPADGARLSNADVKRLRETLGAIDPAAWRALSPAALIERAIDEALAADPEATLAEAARLREEEHLRTTPQVILVRAANAASVRGTGLVRRHAPRILRRADEPAVALAYQLYRFGKPVPNALKRALRDALERFDDHALAKYRLEGKGSKTVDVVNLVHPKSPSVDRLAKGALRTSGRTWESIISARGSNRCAWRKALPVMGHMALLRNLRNLIAAGVPHDAFLPKLVATAAEGKQLPFRYYSAYCAVKDRAPGAVLDAVEQCLHRSLGQVPRFPGRVMVLCDNSGSAQGTTTSSLGTMRISTIANLTGVVAGMRADDGHLGVFGDRLESFAIRKKESVFSQLDRAEQIARTIGTATENGVWLFWDRAIRERQRWDAVFVLSDMQAGHGGLYGPRPKEYAEFAWNERYIDVAKLVATYRARVHSDVRVFLVQVAGYQDTLVPEFYDRTYILGGWGEGLLRFAAAMAQA
;
A
#
# COMPACT_ATOMS: atom_id res chain seq x y z
N MET A 1 -24.03 -20.52 5.94
CA MET A 1 -24.25 -21.22 4.66
C MET A 1 -25.11 -20.44 3.65
N ALA A 2 -25.99 -19.52 4.05
CA ALA A 2 -26.80 -18.70 3.14
C ALA A 2 -26.01 -17.67 2.30
N PHE A 3 -24.87 -17.15 2.81
CA PHE A 3 -24.01 -16.20 2.09
C PHE A 3 -23.33 -16.80 0.83
N PHE A 4 -23.04 -18.10 0.85
CA PHE A 4 -22.35 -18.79 -0.26
C PHE A 4 -23.29 -19.26 -1.38
N GLN A 5 -24.61 -19.34 -1.14
CA GLN A 5 -25.58 -19.65 -2.20
C GLN A 5 -25.83 -18.45 -3.12
N GLN A 6 -25.58 -17.21 -2.65
CA GLN A 6 -25.74 -16.00 -3.46
C GLN A 6 -24.64 -15.85 -4.54
N LEU A 7 -23.49 -16.52 -4.37
CA LEU A 7 -22.38 -16.55 -5.34
C LEU A 7 -22.61 -17.49 -6.54
N LYS A 8 -23.63 -18.38 -6.49
CA LYS A 8 -23.88 -19.37 -7.56
C LYS A 8 -24.80 -18.90 -8.68
N ARG A 9 -25.35 -17.68 -8.62
CA ARG A 9 -26.07 -17.10 -9.75
C ARG A 9 -25.05 -16.56 -10.75
N LYS A 10 -24.86 -17.29 -11.86
CA LYS A 10 -24.24 -16.79 -13.10
C LYS A 10 -25.02 -15.55 -13.59
N ALA A 11 -24.74 -14.39 -13.00
CA ALA A 11 -25.06 -13.12 -13.61
C ALA A 11 -23.92 -12.79 -14.56
N LYS A 12 -24.22 -12.78 -15.86
CA LYS A 12 -23.34 -12.24 -16.89
C LYS A 12 -23.32 -10.72 -16.70
N HIS A 13 -22.60 -10.24 -15.69
CA HIS A 13 -22.37 -8.82 -15.49
C HIS A 13 -21.29 -8.39 -16.47
N ASP A 14 -21.68 -7.70 -17.54
CA ASP A 14 -20.72 -6.93 -18.35
C ASP A 14 -20.11 -5.85 -17.45
N SER A 15 -18.90 -6.08 -16.97
CA SER A 15 -18.14 -5.05 -16.24
C SER A 15 -17.85 -3.90 -17.20
N ALA A 16 -18.27 -2.70 -16.84
CA ALA A 16 -17.94 -1.50 -17.61
C ALA A 16 -16.41 -1.41 -17.78
N SER A 17 -15.97 -1.30 -19.02
CA SER A 17 -14.56 -1.17 -19.36
C SER A 17 -14.21 0.26 -19.71
N HIS A 18 -13.03 0.71 -19.32
CA HIS A 18 -12.51 2.06 -19.54
C HIS A 18 -11.07 2.07 -20.03
N LEU A 19 -10.51 3.25 -20.33
CA LEU A 19 -9.09 3.39 -20.66
C LEU A 19 -8.29 3.75 -19.40
N ASN A 20 -7.18 3.06 -19.14
CA ASN A 20 -6.21 3.44 -18.11
C ASN A 20 -5.31 4.61 -18.57
N TRP A 21 -4.30 4.95 -17.78
CA TRP A 21 -3.38 6.06 -18.08
C TRP A 21 -2.44 5.81 -19.26
N MET A 22 -2.24 4.54 -19.63
CA MET A 22 -1.48 4.10 -20.79
C MET A 22 -2.36 3.85 -22.03
N GLY A 23 -3.65 4.19 -21.97
CA GLY A 23 -4.57 4.07 -23.11
C GLY A 23 -5.12 2.67 -23.37
N GLY A 24 -4.94 1.76 -22.42
CA GLY A 24 -5.43 0.40 -22.56
C GLY A 24 -6.73 0.13 -21.85
N ARG A 25 -7.50 -0.83 -22.41
CA ARG A 25 -8.79 -1.25 -21.85
C ARG A 25 -8.56 -1.89 -20.48
N SER A 26 -9.12 -1.28 -19.46
CA SER A 26 -9.18 -1.75 -18.07
C SER A 26 -10.64 -1.89 -17.67
N TYR A 27 -10.89 -2.47 -16.51
CA TYR A 27 -12.24 -2.69 -16.02
C TYR A 27 -12.44 -2.00 -14.68
N ASP A 28 -13.64 -1.49 -14.49
CA ASP A 28 -14.05 -0.95 -13.21
C ASP A 28 -14.34 -2.08 -12.22
N ILE A 29 -13.90 -1.90 -10.98
CA ILE A 29 -14.41 -2.68 -9.85
C ILE A 29 -15.81 -2.12 -9.55
N ALA A 30 -16.86 -2.84 -9.91
CA ALA A 30 -18.25 -2.46 -9.76
C ALA A 30 -18.66 -2.30 -8.30
N ASP A 31 -18.12 -3.12 -7.40
CA ASP A 31 -18.35 -3.01 -5.95
C ASP A 31 -17.58 -1.80 -5.36
N PRO A 32 -18.27 -0.73 -4.92
CA PRO A 32 -17.60 0.47 -4.39
C PRO A 32 -16.77 0.20 -3.14
N LEU A 33 -17.17 -0.76 -2.30
CA LEU A 33 -16.44 -1.09 -1.08
C LEU A 33 -15.12 -1.81 -1.41
N LYS A 34 -15.13 -2.73 -2.39
CA LYS A 34 -13.90 -3.36 -2.88
C LYS A 34 -12.98 -2.36 -3.59
N ARG A 35 -13.55 -1.42 -4.34
CA ARG A 35 -12.80 -0.34 -4.99
C ARG A 35 -12.09 0.54 -3.96
N LEU A 36 -12.81 0.96 -2.91
CA LEU A 36 -12.23 1.69 -1.79
C LEU A 36 -11.12 0.88 -1.11
N ARG A 37 -11.36 -0.39 -0.81
CA ARG A 37 -10.38 -1.28 -0.19
C ARG A 37 -9.10 -1.38 -1.00
N LEU A 38 -9.20 -1.57 -2.32
CA LEU A 38 -8.05 -1.64 -3.22
C LEU A 38 -7.23 -0.35 -3.15
N ALA A 39 -7.88 0.79 -3.34
CA ALA A 39 -7.21 2.09 -3.35
C ALA A 39 -6.58 2.41 -1.99
N ALA A 40 -7.34 2.26 -0.90
CA ALA A 40 -6.92 2.65 0.43
C ALA A 40 -5.78 1.79 0.99
N SER A 41 -5.69 0.53 0.58
CA SER A 41 -4.62 -0.39 1.04
C SER A 41 -3.32 -0.19 0.25
N SER A 42 -3.40 0.33 -0.98
CA SER A 42 -2.26 0.42 -1.92
C SER A 42 -1.66 1.82 -2.09
N CYS A 43 -2.18 2.84 -1.41
CA CYS A 43 -1.54 4.16 -1.33
C CYS A 43 -1.80 4.90 -0.01
N PHE A 44 -0.92 5.86 0.32
CA PHE A 44 -1.18 6.82 1.39
C PHE A 44 -1.97 8.00 0.84
N PHE A 45 -2.97 8.46 1.59
CA PHE A 45 -3.80 9.60 1.22
C PHE A 45 -2.96 10.86 0.90
N GLY A 46 -3.14 11.41 -0.31
CA GLY A 46 -2.48 12.65 -0.76
C GLY A 46 -1.01 12.50 -1.19
N GLU A 47 -0.46 11.28 -1.24
CA GLU A 47 0.85 11.04 -1.85
C GLU A 47 0.77 11.03 -3.38
N PRO A 48 1.81 11.50 -4.09
CA PRO A 48 1.81 11.53 -5.55
C PRO A 48 1.83 10.12 -6.14
N MET A 49 1.12 9.93 -7.23
CA MET A 49 1.13 8.71 -8.05
C MET A 49 1.94 8.96 -9.32
N TYR A 50 2.48 7.92 -9.97
CA TYR A 50 3.37 8.09 -11.13
C TYR A 50 2.77 8.95 -12.25
N TYR A 51 1.53 8.62 -12.64
CA TYR A 51 0.76 9.31 -13.68
C TYR A 51 -0.05 10.50 -13.18
N HIS A 52 -0.07 10.76 -11.86
CA HIS A 52 -0.94 11.78 -11.29
C HIS A 52 -0.33 12.50 -10.11
N ARG A 53 -0.28 13.83 -10.21
CA ARG A 53 0.19 14.71 -9.15
C ARG A 53 -0.82 15.82 -8.95
N ASP A 54 -1.04 16.17 -7.69
CA ASP A 54 -1.85 17.35 -7.36
C ASP A 54 -1.12 18.62 -7.86
N PRO A 55 -1.74 19.43 -8.75
CA PRO A 55 -1.14 20.66 -9.25
C PRO A 55 -0.81 21.68 -8.15
N ALA A 56 -1.53 21.62 -7.02
CA ALA A 56 -1.32 22.47 -5.87
C ALA A 56 -0.28 21.92 -4.88
N ASP A 57 0.33 20.75 -5.16
CA ASP A 57 1.34 20.15 -4.29
C ASP A 57 2.63 21.00 -4.25
N PRO A 58 2.92 21.69 -3.13
CA PRO A 58 4.06 22.61 -3.04
C PRO A 58 5.39 21.88 -2.85
N ARG A 59 5.38 20.55 -2.71
CA ARG A 59 6.60 19.76 -2.49
C ARG A 59 7.49 19.82 -3.74
N PRO A 60 8.82 19.85 -3.62
CA PRO A 60 9.69 19.83 -4.79
C PRO A 60 9.47 18.55 -5.60
N ALA A 61 9.23 18.66 -6.90
CA ALA A 61 9.32 17.52 -7.80
C ALA A 61 10.75 16.97 -7.67
N LYS A 62 10.93 15.66 -7.44
CA LYS A 62 12.28 15.08 -7.60
C LYS A 62 12.64 15.30 -9.06
N ALA A 63 13.65 16.14 -9.30
CA ALA A 63 14.18 16.38 -10.64
C ALA A 63 14.73 15.07 -11.18
N THR A 64 13.90 14.29 -11.87
CA THR A 64 14.40 13.28 -12.78
C THR A 64 15.14 14.05 -13.87
N LYS A 65 16.44 13.81 -14.04
CA LYS A 65 17.28 14.45 -15.08
C LYS A 65 16.84 14.13 -16.53
N LYS A 66 15.67 13.54 -16.72
CA LYS A 66 15.00 13.33 -17.99
C LYS A 66 13.65 14.05 -17.89
N LYS A 67 13.28 14.80 -18.94
CA LYS A 67 11.90 15.29 -19.15
C LYS A 67 10.93 14.20 -18.67
N HIS A 68 9.95 14.56 -17.85
CA HIS A 68 8.95 13.61 -17.40
C HIS A 68 8.40 12.88 -18.63
N PRO A 69 8.34 11.54 -18.65
CA PRO A 69 7.65 10.81 -19.73
C PRO A 69 6.20 11.29 -19.88
N ALA A 70 5.62 11.88 -18.84
CA ALA A 70 4.29 12.50 -18.86
C ALA A 70 4.12 13.63 -19.88
N ASP A 71 5.20 14.29 -20.34
CA ASP A 71 5.12 15.29 -21.43
C ASP A 71 5.04 14.64 -22.83
N GLY A 72 5.36 13.34 -22.95
CA GLY A 72 5.31 12.58 -24.21
C GLY A 72 4.36 11.36 -24.19
N ALA A 73 3.82 10.98 -23.03
CA ALA A 73 2.96 9.81 -22.84
C ALA A 73 1.49 10.16 -22.59
N ARG A 74 1.10 11.44 -22.70
CA ARG A 74 -0.31 11.83 -22.68
C ARG A 74 -0.89 11.58 -24.07
N LEU A 75 -1.80 10.61 -24.17
CA LEU A 75 -2.57 10.38 -25.40
C LEU A 75 -3.19 11.70 -25.85
N SER A 76 -3.05 12.03 -27.14
CA SER A 76 -3.73 13.20 -27.69
C SER A 76 -5.24 13.00 -27.63
N ASN A 77 -6.02 14.09 -27.68
CA ASN A 77 -7.48 13.99 -27.72
C ASN A 77 -7.96 13.17 -28.94
N ALA A 78 -7.20 13.17 -30.04
CA ALA A 78 -7.47 12.36 -31.21
C ALA A 78 -7.18 10.86 -30.95
N ASP A 79 -6.08 10.54 -30.25
CA ASP A 79 -5.77 9.16 -29.84
C ASP A 79 -6.82 8.60 -28.88
N VAL A 80 -7.24 9.40 -27.89
CA VAL A 80 -8.31 9.04 -26.94
C VAL A 80 -9.63 8.80 -27.66
N LYS A 81 -9.99 9.65 -28.63
CA LYS A 81 -11.21 9.49 -29.44
C LYS A 81 -11.15 8.21 -30.28
N ARG A 82 -10.05 7.96 -30.98
CA ARG A 82 -9.84 6.73 -31.76
C ARG A 82 -9.89 5.49 -30.87
N LEU A 83 -9.22 5.51 -29.72
CA LEU A 83 -9.23 4.41 -28.77
C LEU A 83 -10.62 4.16 -28.19
N ARG A 84 -11.40 5.21 -27.90
CA ARG A 84 -12.80 5.12 -27.46
C ARG A 84 -13.68 4.43 -28.49
N GLU A 85 -13.57 4.83 -29.75
CA GLU A 85 -14.31 4.25 -30.88
C GLU A 85 -13.89 2.79 -31.15
N THR A 86 -12.61 2.47 -30.97
CA THR A 86 -12.05 1.14 -31.24
C THR A 86 -12.28 0.14 -30.09
N LEU A 87 -12.24 0.59 -28.83
CA LEU A 87 -12.24 -0.29 -27.66
C LEU A 87 -13.61 -0.49 -27.02
N GLY A 88 -14.63 0.26 -27.47
CA GLY A 88 -15.97 0.24 -26.85
C GLY A 88 -15.94 0.57 -25.35
N ALA A 89 -14.89 1.28 -24.91
CA ALA A 89 -14.60 1.56 -23.52
C ALA A 89 -15.02 2.99 -23.17
N ILE A 90 -15.72 3.17 -22.06
CA ILE A 90 -16.10 4.49 -21.57
C ILE A 90 -14.85 5.12 -20.99
N ASP A 91 -14.36 6.20 -21.59
CA ASP A 91 -13.20 6.90 -21.06
C ASP A 91 -13.63 7.86 -19.92
N PRO A 92 -13.25 7.64 -18.65
CA PRO A 92 -13.72 8.44 -17.54
C PRO A 92 -12.82 9.66 -17.44
N ALA A 93 -12.96 10.57 -18.40
CA ALA A 93 -12.25 11.86 -18.41
C ALA A 93 -12.41 12.61 -17.07
N ALA A 94 -13.55 12.42 -16.42
CA ALA A 94 -13.83 12.91 -15.08
C ALA A 94 -12.84 12.39 -14.02
N TRP A 95 -12.35 11.15 -14.11
CA TRP A 95 -11.39 10.57 -13.15
C TRP A 95 -9.98 11.07 -13.39
N ARG A 96 -9.58 11.25 -14.65
CA ARG A 96 -8.24 11.78 -14.98
C ARG A 96 -8.03 13.22 -14.51
N ALA A 97 -9.09 13.99 -14.38
CA ALA A 97 -9.03 15.34 -13.85
C ALA A 97 -8.87 15.42 -12.32
N LEU A 98 -9.14 14.33 -11.58
CA LEU A 98 -9.11 14.32 -10.11
C LEU A 98 -7.70 14.12 -9.58
N SER A 99 -7.28 14.92 -8.60
CA SER A 99 -6.03 14.69 -7.86
C SER A 99 -6.05 13.33 -7.14
N PRO A 100 -4.88 12.78 -6.73
CA PRO A 100 -4.83 11.50 -6.00
C PRO A 100 -5.70 11.51 -4.74
N ALA A 101 -5.74 12.65 -4.04
CA ALA A 101 -6.63 12.85 -2.90
C ALA A 101 -8.11 12.77 -3.33
N ALA A 102 -8.48 13.47 -4.39
CA ALA A 102 -9.85 13.50 -4.89
C ALA A 102 -10.35 12.14 -5.42
N LEU A 103 -9.46 11.29 -5.95
CA LEU A 103 -9.78 9.91 -6.34
C LEU A 103 -10.14 9.04 -5.14
N ILE A 104 -9.35 9.09 -4.07
CA ILE A 104 -9.65 8.35 -2.83
C ILE A 104 -10.92 8.89 -2.20
N GLU A 105 -11.08 10.22 -2.13
CA GLU A 105 -12.28 10.86 -1.60
C GLU A 105 -13.55 10.41 -2.32
N ARG A 106 -13.50 10.33 -3.65
CA ARG A 106 -14.63 9.86 -4.45
C ARG A 106 -14.94 8.39 -4.18
N ALA A 107 -13.93 7.51 -4.12
CA ALA A 107 -14.17 6.10 -3.78
C ALA A 107 -14.76 5.93 -2.38
N ILE A 108 -14.37 6.78 -1.42
CA ILE A 108 -14.98 6.82 -0.09
C ILE A 108 -16.46 7.21 -0.18
N ASP A 109 -16.79 8.27 -0.93
CA ASP A 109 -18.18 8.72 -1.05
C ASP A 109 -19.07 7.68 -1.74
N GLU A 110 -18.57 7.04 -2.79
CA GLU A 110 -19.28 5.97 -3.51
C GLU A 110 -19.51 4.75 -2.59
N ALA A 111 -18.52 4.38 -1.78
CA ALA A 111 -18.66 3.32 -0.77
C ALA A 111 -19.64 3.70 0.34
N LEU A 112 -19.60 4.96 0.84
CA LEU A 112 -20.55 5.46 1.84
C LEU A 112 -21.99 5.55 1.32
N ALA A 113 -22.17 5.81 0.02
CA ALA A 113 -23.48 5.81 -0.62
C ALA A 113 -24.04 4.39 -0.75
N ALA A 114 -23.18 3.40 -1.00
CA ALA A 114 -23.58 1.99 -1.13
C ALA A 114 -23.82 1.32 0.23
N ASP A 115 -22.86 1.40 1.17
CA ASP A 115 -22.95 0.82 2.50
C ASP A 115 -22.10 1.63 3.51
N PRO A 116 -22.70 2.55 4.26
CA PRO A 116 -21.97 3.37 5.21
C PRO A 116 -21.39 2.59 6.40
N GLU A 117 -22.05 1.52 6.84
CA GLU A 117 -21.61 0.74 7.99
C GLU A 117 -20.40 -0.13 7.62
N ALA A 118 -20.45 -0.81 6.48
CA ALA A 118 -19.34 -1.58 5.96
C ALA A 118 -18.14 -0.68 5.62
N THR A 119 -18.38 0.52 5.09
CA THR A 119 -17.30 1.49 4.80
C THR A 119 -16.58 1.94 6.07
N LEU A 120 -17.30 2.19 7.16
CA LEU A 120 -16.69 2.51 8.46
C LEU A 120 -15.99 1.30 9.10
N ALA A 121 -16.50 0.09 8.89
CA ALA A 121 -15.83 -1.14 9.31
C ALA A 121 -14.51 -1.34 8.54
N GLU A 122 -14.48 -1.00 7.24
CA GLU A 122 -13.26 -1.03 6.44
C GLU A 122 -12.24 0.00 6.93
N ALA A 123 -12.67 1.21 7.34
CA ALA A 123 -11.77 2.17 7.98
C ALA A 123 -11.16 1.64 9.29
N ALA A 124 -11.95 0.95 10.12
CA ALA A 124 -11.44 0.28 11.31
C ALA A 124 -10.42 -0.80 10.97
N ARG A 125 -10.71 -1.63 9.95
CA ARG A 125 -9.80 -2.68 9.45
C ARG A 125 -8.47 -2.11 8.97
N LEU A 126 -8.49 -1.10 8.11
CA LEU A 126 -7.29 -0.40 7.61
C LEU A 126 -6.43 0.13 8.77
N ARG A 127 -7.07 0.56 9.87
CA ARG A 127 -6.35 1.06 11.05
C ARG A 127 -5.81 -0.05 11.95
N GLU A 128 -6.57 -1.11 12.15
CA GLU A 128 -6.28 -2.18 13.10
C GLU A 128 -5.33 -3.22 12.53
N GLU A 129 -5.54 -3.62 11.27
CA GLU A 129 -4.80 -4.69 10.60
C GLU A 129 -3.65 -4.15 9.75
N GLU A 130 -3.88 -3.07 9.01
CA GLU A 130 -2.84 -2.50 8.11
C GLU A 130 -2.08 -1.32 8.73
N HIS A 131 -2.52 -0.88 9.91
CA HIS A 131 -1.88 0.19 10.69
C HIS A 131 -1.74 1.53 9.95
N LEU A 132 -2.61 1.80 8.97
CA LEU A 132 -2.68 3.06 8.24
C LEU A 132 -3.17 4.20 9.13
N ARG A 133 -2.63 5.41 8.94
CA ARG A 133 -2.81 6.54 9.88
C ARG A 133 -3.62 7.73 9.39
N THR A 134 -3.86 7.86 8.09
CA THR A 134 -4.52 9.06 7.53
C THR A 134 -5.82 8.68 6.83
N THR A 135 -5.78 7.69 5.94
CA THR A 135 -6.95 7.23 5.17
C THR A 135 -8.14 6.84 6.07
N PRO A 136 -7.96 6.09 7.19
CA PRO A 136 -9.08 5.78 8.09
C PRO A 136 -9.78 7.02 8.68
N GLN A 137 -9.01 8.07 9.00
CA GLN A 137 -9.49 9.33 9.56
C GLN A 137 -10.25 10.14 8.50
N VAL A 138 -9.76 10.12 7.25
CA VAL A 138 -10.47 10.70 6.11
C VAL A 138 -11.83 10.02 5.93
N ILE A 139 -11.89 8.68 5.95
CA ILE A 139 -13.15 7.92 5.86
C ILE A 139 -14.12 8.33 6.98
N LEU A 140 -13.63 8.38 8.23
CA LEU A 140 -14.44 8.77 9.38
C LEU A 140 -15.04 10.18 9.24
N VAL A 141 -14.25 11.13 8.76
CA VAL A 141 -14.70 12.53 8.57
C VAL A 141 -15.70 12.63 7.42
N ARG A 142 -15.44 11.98 6.28
CA ARG A 142 -16.39 11.98 5.16
C ARG A 142 -17.71 11.32 5.56
N ALA A 143 -17.65 10.20 6.29
CA ALA A 143 -18.83 9.56 6.87
C ALA A 143 -19.60 10.51 7.81
N ALA A 144 -18.91 11.33 8.61
CA ALA A 144 -19.58 12.30 9.49
C ALA A 144 -20.28 13.45 8.76
N ASN A 145 -19.90 13.73 7.50
CA ASN A 145 -20.55 14.73 6.65
C ASN A 145 -21.53 14.12 5.64
N ALA A 146 -21.59 12.79 5.52
CA ALA A 146 -22.50 12.10 4.62
C ALA A 146 -23.95 12.12 5.12
N ALA A 147 -24.89 12.44 4.23
CA ALA A 147 -26.31 12.47 4.56
C ALA A 147 -26.83 11.11 5.03
N SER A 148 -26.38 10.02 4.40
CA SER A 148 -26.75 8.62 4.73
C SER A 148 -26.35 8.19 6.15
N VAL A 149 -25.41 8.90 6.78
CA VAL A 149 -24.88 8.56 8.11
C VAL A 149 -25.48 9.44 9.21
N ARG A 150 -26.14 10.55 8.85
CA ARG A 150 -26.69 11.50 9.81
C ARG A 150 -27.75 10.82 10.69
N GLY A 151 -27.60 10.92 12.01
CA GLY A 151 -28.55 10.34 12.98
C GLY A 151 -28.36 8.84 13.28
N THR A 152 -27.56 8.12 12.50
CA THR A 152 -27.35 6.66 12.65
C THR A 152 -26.49 6.27 13.86
N GLY A 153 -25.66 7.20 14.36
CA GLY A 153 -24.68 6.92 15.42
C GLY A 153 -23.43 6.15 14.97
N LEU A 154 -23.35 5.71 13.70
CA LEU A 154 -22.27 4.88 13.16
C LEU A 154 -20.87 5.47 13.39
N VAL A 155 -20.71 6.77 13.15
CA VAL A 155 -19.44 7.51 13.34
C VAL A 155 -18.90 7.33 14.75
N ARG A 156 -19.75 7.56 15.76
CA ARG A 156 -19.35 7.46 17.17
C ARG A 156 -19.05 6.03 17.57
N ARG A 157 -19.80 5.05 17.03
CA ARG A 157 -19.62 3.62 17.30
C ARG A 157 -18.29 3.08 16.74
N HIS A 158 -17.89 3.51 15.55
CA HIS A 158 -16.66 3.04 14.89
C HIS A 158 -15.40 3.85 15.24
N ALA A 159 -15.56 5.11 15.67
CA ALA A 159 -14.44 5.99 16.05
C ALA A 159 -13.42 5.38 17.04
N PRO A 160 -13.78 4.57 18.05
CA PRO A 160 -12.80 3.94 18.95
C PRO A 160 -11.77 3.05 18.24
N ARG A 161 -12.19 2.38 17.16
CA ARG A 161 -11.34 1.48 16.36
C ARG A 161 -10.45 2.26 15.38
N ILE A 162 -10.89 3.45 14.97
CA ILE A 162 -10.21 4.31 14.00
C ILE A 162 -9.25 5.32 14.67
N LEU A 163 -9.66 5.91 15.81
CA LEU A 163 -8.91 6.92 16.57
C LEU A 163 -8.21 6.27 17.78
N ARG A 164 -7.11 5.59 17.50
CA ARG A 164 -6.32 4.79 18.44
C ARG A 164 -5.12 5.53 19.01
N ARG A 165 -4.73 6.69 18.47
CA ARG A 165 -3.62 7.52 18.98
C ARG A 165 -4.06 8.96 19.25
N ALA A 166 -3.38 9.60 20.20
CA ALA A 166 -3.71 10.96 20.63
C ALA A 166 -3.48 12.05 19.57
N ASP A 167 -2.67 11.81 18.52
CA ASP A 167 -2.53 12.72 17.37
C ASP A 167 -3.66 12.60 16.34
N GLU A 168 -4.35 11.45 16.28
CA GLU A 168 -5.32 11.17 15.21
C GLU A 168 -6.58 12.05 15.25
N PRO A 169 -7.11 12.48 16.41
CA PRO A 169 -8.19 13.47 16.46
C PRO A 169 -7.83 14.80 15.78
N ALA A 170 -6.57 15.24 15.89
CA ALA A 170 -6.10 16.46 15.23
C ALA A 170 -6.00 16.29 13.71
N VAL A 171 -5.59 15.12 13.24
CA VAL A 171 -5.59 14.78 11.80
C VAL A 171 -7.01 14.81 11.24
N ALA A 172 -7.97 14.19 11.94
CA ALA A 172 -9.37 14.20 11.53
C ALA A 172 -9.95 15.62 11.48
N LEU A 173 -9.66 16.46 12.50
CA LEU A 173 -10.11 17.86 12.51
C LEU A 173 -9.46 18.68 11.40
N ALA A 174 -8.16 18.51 11.15
CA ALA A 174 -7.46 19.21 10.08
C ALA A 174 -8.11 18.92 8.72
N TYR A 175 -8.40 17.65 8.44
CA TYR A 175 -9.08 17.26 7.22
C TYR A 175 -10.51 17.81 7.13
N GLN A 176 -11.28 17.77 8.23
CA GLN A 176 -12.60 18.40 8.29
C GLN A 176 -12.54 19.88 7.91
N LEU A 177 -11.63 20.65 8.53
CA LEU A 177 -11.52 22.08 8.30
C LEU A 177 -11.05 22.40 6.88
N TYR A 178 -10.09 21.62 6.36
CA TYR A 178 -9.60 21.77 5.00
C TYR A 178 -10.68 21.50 3.96
N ARG A 179 -11.44 20.41 4.11
CA ARG A 179 -12.36 19.95 3.06
C ARG A 179 -13.79 20.46 3.18
N PHE A 180 -14.30 20.56 4.41
CA PHE A 180 -15.70 20.89 4.69
C PHE A 180 -15.86 22.18 5.50
N GLY A 181 -14.77 22.71 6.08
CA GLY A 181 -14.81 23.90 6.93
C GLY A 181 -15.69 23.71 8.17
N LYS A 182 -16.38 24.78 8.54
CA LYS A 182 -17.37 24.82 9.63
C LYS A 182 -18.79 24.92 9.05
N PRO A 183 -19.83 24.45 9.76
CA PRO A 183 -19.79 23.87 11.10
C PRO A 183 -19.29 22.41 11.11
N VAL A 184 -18.57 22.03 12.17
CA VAL A 184 -18.13 20.65 12.37
C VAL A 184 -19.31 19.77 12.83
N PRO A 185 -19.59 18.62 12.17
CA PRO A 185 -20.71 17.76 12.52
C PRO A 185 -20.70 17.33 13.98
N ASN A 186 -21.87 17.34 14.64
CA ASN A 186 -21.99 16.95 16.05
C ASN A 186 -21.52 15.50 16.31
N ALA A 187 -21.75 14.58 15.36
CA ALA A 187 -21.28 13.21 15.46
C ALA A 187 -19.74 13.14 15.51
N LEU A 188 -19.06 13.93 14.67
CA LEU A 188 -17.61 14.02 14.66
C LEU A 188 -17.09 14.67 15.94
N LYS A 189 -17.65 15.81 16.38
CA LYS A 189 -17.25 16.45 17.65
C LYS A 189 -17.32 15.49 18.83
N ARG A 190 -18.42 14.72 18.94
CA ARG A 190 -18.59 13.71 19.99
C ARG A 190 -17.55 12.59 19.86
N ALA A 191 -17.31 12.07 18.64
CA ALA A 191 -16.30 11.05 18.42
C ALA A 191 -14.88 11.50 18.78
N LEU A 192 -14.49 12.73 18.42
CA LEU A 192 -13.19 13.31 18.76
C LEU A 192 -13.05 13.52 20.28
N ARG A 193 -14.12 14.01 20.93
CA ARG A 193 -14.18 14.18 22.38
C ARG A 193 -13.97 12.85 23.11
N ASP A 194 -14.79 11.86 22.78
CA ASP A 194 -14.74 10.54 23.38
C ASP A 194 -13.38 9.87 23.13
N ALA A 195 -12.71 10.18 22.01
CA ALA A 195 -11.35 9.70 21.76
C ALA A 195 -10.32 10.34 22.68
N LEU A 196 -10.37 11.66 22.85
CA LEU A 196 -9.43 12.40 23.71
C LEU A 196 -9.55 12.02 25.19
N GLU A 197 -10.77 11.78 25.67
CA GLU A 197 -11.04 11.39 27.06
C GLU A 197 -10.44 10.02 27.43
N ARG A 198 -10.18 9.15 26.45
CA ARG A 198 -9.57 7.83 26.66
C ARG A 198 -8.05 7.84 26.81
N PHE A 199 -7.37 8.92 26.40
CA PHE A 199 -5.91 8.95 26.38
C PHE A 199 -5.34 9.41 27.72
N ASP A 200 -4.25 8.78 28.14
CA ASP A 200 -3.52 9.11 29.37
C ASP A 200 -2.58 10.31 29.18
N ASP A 201 -2.01 10.79 30.30
CA ASP A 201 -1.05 11.88 30.34
C ASP A 201 0.13 11.66 29.38
N HIS A 202 0.62 10.44 29.28
CA HIS A 202 1.78 10.11 28.45
C HIS A 202 1.45 10.21 26.95
N ALA A 203 0.34 9.64 26.50
CA ALA A 203 -0.10 9.70 25.11
C ALA A 203 -0.37 11.14 24.67
N LEU A 204 -1.05 11.94 25.50
CA LEU A 204 -1.36 13.33 25.22
C LEU A 204 -0.10 14.22 25.20
N ALA A 205 0.84 14.01 26.14
CA ALA A 205 2.11 14.74 26.18
C ALA A 205 3.00 14.44 24.96
N LYS A 206 3.06 13.16 24.53
CA LYS A 206 3.87 12.72 23.39
C LYS A 206 3.41 13.35 22.08
N TYR A 207 2.10 13.55 21.92
CA TYR A 207 1.48 14.05 20.70
C TYR A 207 0.86 15.43 20.88
N ARG A 208 1.50 16.28 21.69
CA ARG A 208 1.09 17.68 21.86
C ARG A 208 1.15 18.50 20.57
N LEU A 209 1.84 17.98 19.53
CA LEU A 209 1.92 18.52 18.16
C LEU A 209 2.41 19.98 18.10
N GLU A 210 3.40 20.33 18.93
CA GLU A 210 4.07 21.64 18.81
C GLU A 210 4.73 21.73 17.42
N GLY A 211 4.26 22.67 16.58
CA GLY A 211 4.80 22.94 15.25
C GLY A 211 4.00 22.46 14.03
N LYS A 212 2.80 21.87 14.18
CA LYS A 212 1.89 21.55 13.04
C LYS A 212 0.69 22.51 12.95
N GLY A 213 0.10 22.65 11.75
CA GLY A 213 -1.03 23.55 11.46
C GLY A 213 -2.37 23.20 12.13
N SER A 214 -2.50 22.01 12.74
CA SER A 214 -3.59 21.69 13.65
C SER A 214 -3.03 20.91 14.84
N LYS A 215 -3.18 21.48 16.04
CA LYS A 215 -2.63 20.94 17.28
C LYS A 215 -3.71 20.15 18.02
N THR A 216 -3.30 19.19 18.85
CA THR A 216 -4.22 18.45 19.74
C THR A 216 -4.98 19.41 20.66
N VAL A 217 -4.36 20.53 21.04
CA VAL A 217 -4.97 21.62 21.81
C VAL A 217 -6.12 22.29 21.05
N ASP A 218 -6.04 22.44 19.74
CA ASP A 218 -7.11 23.04 18.93
C ASP A 218 -8.36 22.14 18.93
N VAL A 219 -8.16 20.82 18.92
CA VAL A 219 -9.26 19.85 19.06
C VAL A 219 -9.87 19.94 20.46
N VAL A 220 -9.05 19.99 21.51
CA VAL A 220 -9.50 20.13 22.90
C VAL A 220 -10.36 21.39 23.07
N ASN A 221 -9.89 22.53 22.54
CA ASN A 221 -10.61 23.80 22.59
C ASN A 221 -11.95 23.74 21.82
N LEU A 222 -12.04 22.94 20.76
CA LEU A 222 -13.25 22.81 19.96
C LEU A 222 -14.30 21.88 20.59
N VAL A 223 -13.88 20.76 21.19
CA VAL A 223 -14.80 19.69 21.62
C VAL A 223 -14.97 19.60 23.13
N HIS A 224 -14.21 20.36 23.90
CA HIS A 224 -14.25 20.44 25.37
C HIS A 224 -14.34 19.07 26.05
N PRO A 225 -13.37 18.16 25.82
CA PRO A 225 -13.31 16.86 26.49
C PRO A 225 -13.08 17.02 27.99
N LYS A 226 -13.72 16.15 28.79
CA LYS A 226 -13.65 16.17 30.26
C LYS A 226 -12.83 14.98 30.75
N SER A 227 -11.57 15.24 31.07
CA SER A 227 -10.68 14.25 31.67
C SER A 227 -9.56 14.97 32.44
N PRO A 228 -9.12 14.46 33.61
CA PRO A 228 -7.99 15.03 34.35
C PRO A 228 -6.73 15.19 33.47
N SER A 229 -6.46 14.24 32.59
CA SER A 229 -5.32 14.29 31.67
C SER A 229 -5.44 15.40 30.65
N VAL A 230 -6.65 15.65 30.14
CA VAL A 230 -6.88 16.73 29.17
C VAL A 230 -6.83 18.09 29.85
N ASP A 231 -7.32 18.22 31.08
CA ASP A 231 -7.19 19.46 31.86
C ASP A 231 -5.72 19.82 32.08
N ARG A 232 -4.87 18.83 32.38
CA ARG A 232 -3.42 19.02 32.49
C ARG A 232 -2.78 19.40 31.14
N LEU A 233 -3.26 18.84 30.04
CA LEU A 233 -2.81 19.20 28.69
C LEU A 233 -3.14 20.67 28.37
N ALA A 234 -4.39 21.08 28.60
CA ALA A 234 -4.91 22.41 28.32
C ALA A 234 -4.19 23.49 29.15
N LYS A 235 -3.89 23.19 30.42
CA LYS A 235 -3.11 24.07 31.31
C LYS A 235 -1.61 24.10 31.00
N GLY A 236 -1.14 23.38 29.98
CA GLY A 236 0.28 23.28 29.62
C GLY A 236 1.14 22.53 30.66
N ALA A 237 0.51 21.86 31.63
CA ALA A 237 1.18 21.11 32.70
C ALA A 237 1.76 19.78 32.21
N LEU A 238 1.24 19.24 31.10
CA LEU A 238 1.84 18.09 30.42
C LEU A 238 3.00 18.54 29.55
N ARG A 239 4.22 18.40 30.10
CA ARG A 239 5.46 18.45 29.33
C ARG A 239 5.92 17.03 29.02
N THR A 240 6.49 16.83 27.84
CA THR A 240 7.30 15.64 27.51
C THR A 240 8.60 15.72 28.31
N SER A 241 8.49 15.66 29.64
CA SER A 241 9.60 15.68 30.58
C SER A 241 10.54 14.54 30.22
N GLY A 242 11.82 14.82 29.93
CA GLY A 242 13.04 13.95 29.85
C GLY A 242 12.95 12.42 29.65
N ARG A 243 11.82 11.92 29.17
CA ARG A 243 11.40 10.51 29.12
C ARG A 243 11.25 10.04 27.68
N THR A 244 11.33 10.94 26.69
CA THR A 244 11.42 10.55 25.29
C THR A 244 12.88 10.47 24.88
N TRP A 245 13.17 9.57 23.96
CA TRP A 245 14.54 9.43 23.45
C TRP A 245 14.97 10.71 22.72
N GLU A 246 14.08 11.39 22.00
CA GLU A 246 14.36 12.66 21.32
C GLU A 246 14.84 13.72 22.32
N SER A 247 14.15 13.87 23.45
CA SER A 247 14.53 14.84 24.48
C SER A 247 15.90 14.53 25.08
N ILE A 248 16.20 13.25 25.31
CA ILE A 248 17.50 12.80 25.85
C ILE A 248 18.63 13.14 24.86
N ILE A 249 18.43 12.86 23.57
CA ILE A 249 19.44 13.13 22.53
C ILE A 249 19.61 14.62 22.28
N SER A 250 18.53 15.40 22.22
CA SER A 250 18.62 16.86 22.05
C SER A 250 19.32 17.54 23.22
N ALA A 251 19.09 17.10 24.46
CA ALA A 251 19.69 17.70 25.64
C ALA A 251 21.16 17.31 25.87
N ARG A 252 21.57 16.10 25.42
CA ARG A 252 22.88 15.52 25.76
C ARG A 252 23.78 15.30 24.56
N GLY A 253 23.31 15.57 23.35
CA GLY A 253 23.99 15.26 22.09
C GLY A 253 23.87 13.79 21.68
N SER A 254 24.22 13.50 20.42
CA SER A 254 24.18 12.14 19.84
C SER A 254 25.47 11.36 20.14
N ASN A 255 25.71 11.06 21.42
CA ASN A 255 26.86 10.27 21.87
C ASN A 255 26.44 8.96 22.56
N ARG A 256 27.40 8.08 22.82
CA ARG A 256 27.19 6.75 23.42
C ARG A 256 26.38 6.80 24.71
N CYS A 257 26.70 7.74 25.62
CA CYS A 257 26.05 7.85 26.92
C CYS A 257 24.56 8.25 26.77
N ALA A 258 24.29 9.24 25.92
CA ALA A 258 22.93 9.69 25.64
C ALA A 258 22.08 8.57 25.00
N TRP A 259 22.63 7.86 24.02
CA TRP A 259 21.94 6.73 23.39
C TRP A 259 21.67 5.59 24.36
N ARG A 260 22.63 5.19 25.21
CA ARG A 260 22.40 4.17 26.26
C ARG A 260 21.28 4.58 27.20
N LYS A 261 21.22 5.85 27.60
CA LYS A 261 20.13 6.38 28.44
C LYS A 261 18.78 6.40 27.72
N ALA A 262 18.78 6.57 26.40
CA ALA A 262 17.57 6.58 25.58
C ALA A 262 16.99 5.18 25.31
N LEU A 263 17.82 4.13 25.26
CA LEU A 263 17.38 2.77 24.92
C LEU A 263 16.14 2.27 25.69
N PRO A 264 16.00 2.46 27.02
CA PRO A 264 14.83 1.99 27.76
C PRO A 264 13.51 2.60 27.28
N VAL A 265 13.53 3.85 26.80
CA VAL A 265 12.34 4.60 26.38
C VAL A 265 12.11 4.59 24.86
N MET A 266 13.04 4.03 24.10
CA MET A 266 12.86 3.83 22.65
C MET A 266 11.89 2.68 22.37
N GLY A 267 10.82 2.96 21.62
CA GLY A 267 9.97 1.93 21.03
C GLY A 267 10.63 1.29 19.80
N HIS A 268 10.04 0.21 19.29
CA HIS A 268 10.62 -0.57 18.18
C HIS A 268 11.01 0.28 16.96
N MET A 269 10.10 1.12 16.46
CA MET A 269 10.38 2.01 15.32
C MET A 269 11.55 2.96 15.58
N ALA A 270 11.66 3.47 16.82
CA ALA A 270 12.74 4.39 17.17
C ALA A 270 14.09 3.66 17.16
N LEU A 271 14.15 2.42 17.63
CA LEU A 271 15.35 1.59 17.54
C LEU A 271 15.71 1.32 16.07
N LEU A 272 14.75 0.81 15.30
CA LEU A 272 14.94 0.44 13.89
C LEU A 272 15.44 1.60 13.02
N ARG A 273 14.84 2.79 13.18
CA ARG A 273 15.23 3.99 12.41
C ARG A 273 16.59 4.57 12.84
N ASN A 274 17.02 4.33 14.07
CA ASN A 274 18.25 4.91 14.62
C ASN A 274 19.41 3.90 14.71
N LEU A 275 19.33 2.72 14.09
CA LEU A 275 20.43 1.75 14.09
C LEU A 275 21.75 2.36 13.63
N ARG A 276 21.74 3.14 12.55
CA ARG A 276 22.93 3.86 12.06
C ARG A 276 23.54 4.75 13.15
N ASN A 277 22.71 5.48 13.89
CA ASN A 277 23.18 6.41 14.92
C ASN A 277 23.73 5.66 16.15
N LEU A 278 23.08 4.56 16.56
CA LEU A 278 23.55 3.70 17.64
C LEU A 278 24.93 3.11 17.31
N ILE A 279 25.11 2.62 16.07
CA ILE A 279 26.38 2.07 15.58
C ILE A 279 27.45 3.17 15.49
N ALA A 280 27.13 4.32 14.89
CA ALA A 280 28.08 5.43 14.77
C ALA A 280 28.53 5.99 16.13
N ALA A 281 27.64 6.00 17.14
CA ALA A 281 27.98 6.35 18.51
C ALA A 281 28.74 5.25 19.26
N GLY A 282 28.98 4.09 18.63
CA GLY A 282 29.66 2.94 19.21
C GLY A 282 28.92 2.34 20.40
N VAL A 283 27.58 2.35 20.39
CA VAL A 283 26.79 1.67 21.42
C VAL A 283 26.97 0.16 21.25
N PRO A 284 27.34 -0.59 22.31
CA PRO A 284 27.45 -2.04 22.25
C PRO A 284 26.17 -2.70 21.74
N HIS A 285 26.29 -3.67 20.83
CA HIS A 285 25.15 -4.27 20.13
C HIS A 285 24.22 -5.07 21.06
N ASP A 286 24.81 -5.76 22.04
CA ASP A 286 24.12 -6.45 23.13
C ASP A 286 23.18 -5.53 23.93
N ALA A 287 23.46 -4.21 23.98
CA ALA A 287 22.61 -3.26 24.67
C ALA A 287 21.27 -3.00 23.97
N PHE A 288 21.15 -3.19 22.65
CA PHE A 288 19.94 -2.84 21.89
C PHE A 288 19.35 -3.95 21.03
N LEU A 289 20.14 -4.93 20.57
CA LEU A 289 19.66 -6.02 19.72
C LEU A 289 18.57 -6.88 20.40
N PRO A 290 18.70 -7.30 21.68
CA PRO A 290 17.65 -8.09 22.34
C PRO A 290 16.30 -7.38 22.34
N LYS A 291 16.29 -6.08 22.65
CA LYS A 291 15.07 -5.27 22.64
C LYS A 291 14.53 -5.06 21.23
N LEU A 292 15.40 -4.81 20.25
CA LEU A 292 15.01 -4.66 18.84
C LEU A 292 14.24 -5.89 18.37
N VAL A 293 14.78 -7.08 18.61
CA VAL A 293 14.20 -8.37 18.22
C VAL A 293 12.92 -8.68 19.01
N ALA A 294 12.92 -8.49 20.33
CA ALA A 294 11.77 -8.80 21.18
C ALA A 294 10.54 -7.94 20.84
N THR A 295 10.76 -6.69 20.42
CA THR A 295 9.67 -5.73 20.14
C THR A 295 9.18 -5.75 18.69
N ALA A 296 9.73 -6.60 17.82
CA ALA A 296 9.45 -6.58 16.38
C ALA A 296 8.00 -6.95 16.02
N ALA A 297 7.43 -7.98 16.67
CA ALA A 297 6.06 -8.43 16.42
C ALA A 297 5.02 -7.34 16.78
N GLU A 298 5.24 -6.64 17.88
CA GLU A 298 4.37 -5.54 18.34
C GLU A 298 4.73 -4.19 17.71
N GLY A 299 5.81 -4.16 16.93
CA GLY A 299 6.37 -2.94 16.33
C GLY A 299 5.49 -2.32 15.25
N LYS A 300 4.56 -3.09 14.67
CA LYS A 300 3.59 -2.64 13.65
C LYS A 300 4.28 -1.93 12.47
N GLN A 301 5.43 -2.47 12.06
CA GLN A 301 6.22 -1.92 10.96
C GLN A 301 5.93 -2.68 9.67
N LEU A 302 5.81 -1.95 8.57
CA LEU A 302 5.71 -2.54 7.24
C LEU A 302 7.06 -3.16 6.82
N PRO A 303 7.06 -4.27 6.06
CA PRO A 303 8.29 -5.00 5.68
C PRO A 303 9.41 -4.13 5.13
N PHE A 304 9.09 -3.18 4.24
CA PHE A 304 10.08 -2.30 3.61
C PHE A 304 10.82 -1.39 4.61
N ARG A 305 10.30 -1.18 5.82
CA ARG A 305 10.98 -0.41 6.87
C ARG A 305 12.19 -1.18 7.42
N TYR A 306 12.10 -2.50 7.51
CA TYR A 306 13.25 -3.34 7.87
C TYR A 306 14.30 -3.32 6.77
N TYR A 307 13.89 -3.43 5.51
CA TYR A 307 14.84 -3.29 4.38
C TYR A 307 15.49 -1.90 4.34
N SER A 308 14.73 -0.83 4.61
CA SER A 308 15.29 0.53 4.71
C SER A 308 16.36 0.62 5.80
N ALA A 309 16.12 -0.02 6.95
CA ALA A 309 17.07 -0.06 8.05
C ALA A 309 18.31 -0.91 7.72
N TYR A 310 18.12 -2.07 7.09
CA TYR A 310 19.19 -2.91 6.57
C TYR A 310 20.10 -2.13 5.61
N CYS A 311 19.54 -1.52 4.57
CA CYS A 311 20.29 -0.68 3.63
C CYS A 311 21.01 0.50 4.30
N ALA A 312 20.47 1.02 5.41
CA ALA A 312 21.09 2.12 6.12
C ALA A 312 22.37 1.73 6.87
N VAL A 313 22.57 0.43 7.13
CA VAL A 313 23.66 -0.09 7.97
C VAL A 313 24.47 -1.23 7.34
N LYS A 314 24.05 -1.82 6.21
CA LYS A 314 24.66 -3.03 5.60
C LYS A 314 26.16 -2.92 5.32
N ASP A 315 26.64 -1.74 4.96
CA ASP A 315 28.06 -1.52 4.63
C ASP A 315 28.94 -1.26 5.87
N ARG A 316 28.34 -1.17 7.07
CA ARG A 316 29.02 -0.71 8.30
C ARG A 316 28.76 -1.58 9.53
N ALA A 317 27.66 -2.33 9.55
CA ALA A 317 27.26 -3.11 10.70
C ALA A 317 27.82 -4.54 10.63
N PRO A 318 28.17 -5.16 11.76
CA PRO A 318 28.50 -6.59 11.78
C PRO A 318 27.30 -7.46 11.42
N GLY A 319 27.59 -8.70 11.00
CA GLY A 319 26.57 -9.69 10.62
C GLY A 319 25.46 -9.84 11.66
N ALA A 320 25.79 -9.89 12.95
CA ALA A 320 24.80 -10.01 14.03
C ALA A 320 23.72 -8.90 14.03
N VAL A 321 24.05 -7.68 13.60
CA VAL A 321 23.06 -6.60 13.47
C VAL A 321 22.17 -6.80 12.24
N LEU A 322 22.76 -7.25 11.13
CA LEU A 322 22.03 -7.55 9.89
C LEU A 322 21.06 -8.71 10.11
N ASP A 323 21.53 -9.78 10.74
CA ASP A 323 20.75 -10.96 11.13
C ASP A 323 19.59 -10.56 12.05
N ALA A 324 19.83 -9.65 13.01
CA ALA A 324 18.79 -9.16 13.89
C ALA A 324 17.71 -8.36 13.15
N VAL A 325 18.09 -7.51 12.18
CA VAL A 325 17.11 -6.77 11.36
C VAL A 325 16.26 -7.72 10.52
N GLU A 326 16.86 -8.75 9.93
CA GLU A 326 16.13 -9.78 9.19
C GLU A 326 15.24 -10.63 10.12
N GLN A 327 15.73 -10.98 11.30
CA GLN A 327 14.92 -11.65 12.31
C GLN A 327 13.71 -10.80 12.73
N CYS A 328 13.88 -9.48 12.86
CA CYS A 328 12.77 -8.58 13.11
C CYS A 328 11.76 -8.57 11.97
N LEU A 329 12.22 -8.59 10.71
CA LEU A 329 11.32 -8.72 9.56
C LEU A 329 10.47 -10.00 9.68
N HIS A 330 11.09 -11.16 9.90
CA HIS A 330 10.36 -12.42 10.07
C HIS A 330 9.37 -12.41 11.24
N ARG A 331 9.77 -11.85 12.39
CA ARG A 331 8.88 -11.72 13.56
C ARG A 331 7.72 -10.76 13.30
N SER A 332 7.95 -9.68 12.57
CA SER A 332 6.92 -8.70 12.25
C SER A 332 5.86 -9.21 11.28
N LEU A 333 6.25 -10.14 10.41
CA LEU A 333 5.36 -10.82 9.47
C LEU A 333 4.50 -11.91 10.16
N GLY A 334 4.84 -12.31 11.38
CA GLY A 334 4.11 -13.31 12.15
C GLY A 334 3.76 -14.58 11.36
N GLN A 335 2.51 -15.04 11.50
CA GLN A 335 1.97 -16.16 10.73
C GLN A 335 1.40 -15.66 9.39
N VAL A 336 2.27 -15.30 8.46
CA VAL A 336 1.89 -15.21 7.04
C VAL A 336 1.31 -16.56 6.60
N PRO A 337 0.24 -16.60 5.78
CA PRO A 337 -0.30 -17.86 5.30
C PRO A 337 0.70 -18.63 4.42
N ARG A 338 0.50 -19.94 4.33
CA ARG A 338 1.22 -20.82 3.39
C ARG A 338 0.44 -20.90 2.08
N PHE A 339 1.15 -20.91 0.96
CA PHE A 339 0.56 -21.13 -0.37
C PHE A 339 0.94 -22.54 -0.86
N PRO A 340 -0.01 -23.48 -0.96
CA PRO A 340 0.32 -24.84 -1.37
C PRO A 340 0.70 -24.89 -2.84
N GLY A 341 1.57 -25.85 -3.18
CA GLY A 341 2.01 -26.11 -4.55
C GLY A 341 3.03 -25.12 -5.10
N ARG A 342 3.08 -25.05 -6.43
CA ARG A 342 4.04 -24.28 -7.21
C ARG A 342 3.52 -22.89 -7.52
N VAL A 343 4.22 -21.87 -7.03
CA VAL A 343 3.79 -20.47 -7.07
C VAL A 343 4.79 -19.61 -7.82
N MET A 344 4.32 -18.86 -8.82
CA MET A 344 5.09 -17.79 -9.46
C MET A 344 4.67 -16.44 -8.89
N VAL A 345 5.63 -15.59 -8.57
CA VAL A 345 5.38 -14.20 -8.20
C VAL A 345 6.11 -13.26 -9.16
N LEU A 346 5.36 -12.66 -10.08
CA LEU A 346 5.85 -11.69 -11.05
C LEU A 346 5.87 -10.29 -10.43
N CYS A 347 7.01 -9.63 -10.44
CA CYS A 347 7.22 -8.29 -9.86
C CYS A 347 7.64 -7.28 -10.91
N ASP A 348 6.85 -6.21 -11.00
CA ASP A 348 7.02 -5.14 -11.97
C ASP A 348 8.21 -4.25 -11.62
N ASN A 349 9.12 -4.12 -12.58
CA ASN A 349 10.30 -3.27 -12.53
C ASN A 349 10.36 -2.33 -13.73
N SER A 350 9.20 -1.99 -14.32
CA SER A 350 9.07 -0.99 -15.38
C SER A 350 9.44 0.43 -14.90
N GLY A 351 9.46 1.38 -15.84
CA GLY A 351 9.79 2.77 -15.55
C GLY A 351 8.86 3.41 -14.51
N SER A 352 7.57 3.06 -14.51
CA SER A 352 6.60 3.58 -13.53
C SER A 352 6.85 3.03 -12.12
N ALA A 353 7.13 1.72 -12.03
CA ALA A 353 7.44 1.04 -10.77
C ALA A 353 8.81 1.45 -10.19
N GLN A 354 9.79 1.79 -11.03
CA GLN A 354 11.10 2.31 -10.58
C GLN A 354 11.10 3.82 -10.31
N GLY A 355 10.26 4.58 -11.01
CA GLY A 355 10.15 6.04 -10.90
C GLY A 355 9.33 6.51 -9.70
N THR A 356 8.48 5.65 -9.13
CA THR A 356 7.57 6.00 -8.03
C THR A 356 8.12 5.60 -6.67
N THR A 357 7.95 6.48 -5.68
CA THR A 357 8.27 6.18 -4.28
C THR A 357 7.01 6.28 -3.41
N THR A 358 6.92 5.47 -2.34
CA THR A 358 5.73 5.40 -1.46
C THR A 358 5.34 6.70 -0.77
N SER A 359 6.25 7.66 -0.70
CA SER A 359 5.98 8.97 -0.10
C SER A 359 6.93 10.00 -0.71
N SER A 360 6.51 11.25 -0.81
CA SER A 360 7.35 12.35 -1.31
C SER A 360 8.67 12.52 -0.53
N LEU A 361 8.70 12.13 0.75
CA LEU A 361 9.87 12.21 1.63
C LEU A 361 10.69 10.91 1.69
N GLY A 362 10.25 9.86 0.97
CA GLY A 362 10.87 8.54 0.98
C GLY A 362 11.72 8.29 -0.27
N THR A 363 12.64 7.34 -0.18
CA THR A 363 13.44 6.86 -1.33
C THR A 363 13.08 5.44 -1.76
N MET A 364 12.21 4.76 -1.01
CA MET A 364 11.80 3.39 -1.30
C MET A 364 10.93 3.34 -2.55
N ARG A 365 11.36 2.58 -3.56
CA ARG A 365 10.66 2.42 -4.84
C ARG A 365 9.52 1.41 -4.72
N ILE A 366 8.49 1.56 -5.55
CA ILE A 366 7.38 0.60 -5.63
C ILE A 366 7.86 -0.77 -6.11
N SER A 367 8.72 -0.81 -7.14
CA SER A 367 9.40 -2.03 -7.62
C SER A 367 10.11 -2.80 -6.51
N THR A 368 10.86 -2.12 -5.65
CA THR A 368 11.54 -2.75 -4.51
C THR A 368 10.57 -3.34 -3.49
N ILE A 369 9.42 -2.70 -3.28
CA ILE A 369 8.36 -3.24 -2.40
C ILE A 369 7.70 -4.46 -3.03
N ALA A 370 7.45 -4.42 -4.34
CA ALA A 370 6.95 -5.56 -5.08
C ALA A 370 7.93 -6.74 -4.98
N ASN A 371 9.22 -6.53 -5.27
CA ASN A 371 10.27 -7.54 -5.17
C ASN A 371 10.35 -8.12 -3.74
N LEU A 372 10.37 -7.27 -2.70
CA LEU A 372 10.42 -7.72 -1.30
C LEU A 372 9.18 -8.57 -0.95
N THR A 373 8.01 -8.12 -1.34
CA THR A 373 6.75 -8.84 -1.10
C THR A 373 6.74 -10.17 -1.85
N GLY A 374 7.27 -10.19 -3.08
CA GLY A 374 7.39 -11.39 -3.89
C GLY A 374 8.35 -12.42 -3.30
N VAL A 375 9.50 -11.99 -2.77
CA VAL A 375 10.42 -12.89 -2.05
C VAL A 375 9.71 -13.51 -0.85
N VAL A 376 9.03 -12.70 -0.03
CA VAL A 376 8.30 -13.20 1.15
C VAL A 376 7.18 -14.17 0.75
N ALA A 377 6.41 -13.86 -0.30
CA ALA A 377 5.36 -14.74 -0.81
C ALA A 377 5.93 -16.07 -1.33
N GLY A 378 7.02 -16.02 -2.10
CA GLY A 378 7.72 -17.21 -2.59
C GLY A 378 8.27 -18.09 -1.46
N MET A 379 8.79 -17.49 -0.38
CA MET A 379 9.24 -18.25 0.80
C MET A 379 8.08 -18.97 1.51
N ARG A 380 6.85 -18.49 1.35
CA ARG A 380 5.64 -19.10 1.91
C ARG A 380 4.97 -20.11 0.99
N ALA A 381 5.47 -20.29 -0.23
CA ALA A 381 5.01 -21.33 -1.14
C ALA A 381 5.64 -22.70 -0.82
N ASP A 382 5.04 -23.80 -1.30
CA ASP A 382 5.71 -25.11 -1.27
C ASP A 382 6.90 -25.13 -2.22
N ASP A 383 6.69 -24.64 -3.45
CA ASP A 383 7.71 -24.38 -4.47
C ASP A 383 7.52 -22.96 -5.02
N GLY A 384 8.31 -22.00 -4.51
CA GLY A 384 8.15 -20.58 -4.80
C GLY A 384 9.16 -20.07 -5.82
N HIS A 385 8.70 -19.27 -6.77
CA HIS A 385 9.52 -18.61 -7.77
C HIS A 385 9.24 -17.11 -7.81
N LEU A 386 10.28 -16.31 -8.01
CA LEU A 386 10.17 -14.87 -8.28
C LEU A 386 10.51 -14.62 -9.75
N GLY A 387 9.67 -13.87 -10.45
CA GLY A 387 9.93 -13.36 -11.79
C GLY A 387 10.04 -11.84 -11.76
N VAL A 388 11.21 -11.30 -12.08
CA VAL A 388 11.42 -9.86 -12.19
C VAL A 388 11.17 -9.47 -13.65
N PHE A 389 10.26 -8.52 -13.89
CA PHE A 389 9.86 -8.18 -15.24
C PHE A 389 9.88 -6.69 -15.59
N GLY A 390 10.12 -6.44 -16.88
CA GLY A 390 9.93 -5.18 -17.59
C GLY A 390 9.84 -5.50 -19.08
N ASP A 391 10.81 -5.09 -19.90
CA ASP A 391 10.89 -5.50 -21.33
C ASP A 391 11.19 -7.00 -21.48
N ARG A 392 11.97 -7.51 -20.52
CA ARG A 392 12.36 -8.92 -20.37
C ARG A 392 11.78 -9.50 -19.09
N LEU A 393 11.76 -10.82 -19.02
CA LEU A 393 11.44 -11.56 -17.81
C LEU A 393 12.64 -12.43 -17.44
N GLU A 394 13.11 -12.32 -16.21
CA GLU A 394 14.04 -13.27 -15.62
C GLU A 394 13.46 -13.78 -14.31
N SER A 395 13.57 -15.09 -14.09
CA SER A 395 12.97 -15.76 -12.94
C SER A 395 13.94 -16.67 -12.22
N PHE A 396 13.84 -16.76 -10.90
CA PHE A 396 14.63 -17.67 -10.08
C PHE A 396 13.78 -18.33 -8.98
N ALA A 397 14.20 -19.53 -8.56
CA ALA A 397 13.57 -20.24 -7.44
C ALA A 397 13.95 -19.57 -6.11
N ILE A 398 12.97 -19.41 -5.24
CA ILE A 398 13.14 -18.86 -3.90
C ILE A 398 13.59 -19.95 -2.93
N ARG A 399 14.67 -19.69 -2.22
CA ARG A 399 15.21 -20.61 -1.20
C ARG A 399 14.67 -20.22 0.16
N LYS A 400 13.92 -21.13 0.79
CA LYS A 400 13.25 -20.91 2.10
C LYS A 400 14.21 -20.62 3.26
N LYS A 401 15.47 -21.08 3.15
CA LYS A 401 16.51 -20.92 4.18
C LYS A 401 17.50 -19.79 3.87
N GLU A 402 17.41 -19.18 2.69
CA GLU A 402 18.25 -18.05 2.34
C GLU A 402 17.66 -16.76 2.89
N SER A 403 18.52 -15.78 3.18
CA SER A 403 18.13 -14.42 3.55
C SER A 403 17.14 -13.83 2.55
N VAL A 404 16.08 -13.20 3.08
CA VAL A 404 15.15 -12.36 2.33
C VAL A 404 15.92 -11.23 1.66
N PHE A 405 16.84 -10.59 2.37
CA PHE A 405 17.59 -9.45 1.85
C PHE A 405 18.58 -9.85 0.75
N SER A 406 19.23 -11.00 0.84
CA SER A 406 20.09 -11.50 -0.25
C SER A 406 19.29 -11.83 -1.52
N GLN A 407 18.13 -12.46 -1.38
CA GLN A 407 17.24 -12.76 -2.52
C GLN A 407 16.64 -11.49 -3.12
N LEU A 408 16.33 -10.48 -2.29
CA LEU A 408 15.94 -9.16 -2.74
C LEU A 408 17.08 -8.45 -3.48
N ASP A 409 18.30 -8.46 -2.95
CA ASP A 409 19.47 -7.87 -3.63
C ASP A 409 19.68 -8.52 -5.01
N ARG A 410 19.48 -9.85 -5.13
CA ARG A 410 19.47 -10.55 -6.43
C ARG A 410 18.37 -10.03 -7.36
N ALA A 411 17.13 -9.87 -6.86
CA ALA A 411 16.03 -9.32 -7.64
C ALA A 411 16.33 -7.89 -8.13
N GLU A 412 16.91 -7.05 -7.27
CA GLU A 412 17.30 -5.67 -7.61
C GLU A 412 18.47 -5.62 -8.61
N GLN A 413 19.35 -6.63 -8.64
CA GLN A 413 20.38 -6.76 -9.67
C GLN A 413 19.78 -7.10 -11.02
N ILE A 414 18.87 -8.08 -11.06
CA ILE A 414 18.11 -8.45 -12.27
C ILE A 414 17.34 -7.25 -12.79
N ALA A 415 16.68 -6.49 -11.90
CA ALA A 415 15.89 -5.29 -12.22
C ALA A 415 16.66 -4.24 -13.04
N ARG A 416 17.99 -4.17 -12.91
CA ARG A 416 18.84 -3.25 -13.68
C ARG A 416 18.97 -3.62 -15.15
N THR A 417 18.68 -4.88 -15.48
CA THR A 417 18.89 -5.43 -16.82
C THR A 417 17.58 -5.80 -17.53
N ILE A 418 16.43 -5.82 -16.86
CA ILE A 418 15.17 -6.26 -17.49
C ILE A 418 14.58 -5.27 -18.52
N GLY A 419 15.06 -4.03 -18.58
CA GLY A 419 14.48 -2.97 -19.43
C GLY A 419 13.17 -2.41 -18.88
N THR A 420 12.85 -1.14 -19.14
CA THR A 420 11.83 -0.38 -18.36
C THR A 420 10.68 0.19 -19.20
N ALA A 421 10.48 -0.28 -20.43
CA ALA A 421 9.68 0.39 -21.46
C ALA A 421 8.35 -0.29 -21.85
N THR A 422 8.31 -1.62 -21.99
CA THR A 422 7.20 -2.33 -22.68
C THR A 422 6.41 -3.30 -21.81
N GLU A 423 6.84 -3.53 -20.56
CA GLU A 423 6.17 -4.41 -19.58
C GLU A 423 5.92 -5.86 -20.06
N ASN A 424 6.54 -6.25 -21.18
CA ASN A 424 6.42 -7.49 -21.92
C ASN A 424 6.66 -8.78 -21.11
N GLY A 425 7.26 -8.72 -19.93
CA GLY A 425 7.54 -9.93 -19.17
C GLY A 425 6.31 -10.70 -18.66
N VAL A 426 5.14 -10.07 -18.51
CA VAL A 426 3.89 -10.80 -18.20
C VAL A 426 3.49 -11.72 -19.36
N TRP A 427 3.63 -11.24 -20.60
CA TRP A 427 3.45 -12.07 -21.81
C TRP A 427 4.45 -13.23 -21.85
N LEU A 428 5.74 -12.92 -21.68
CA LEU A 428 6.79 -13.93 -21.76
C LEU A 428 6.59 -15.06 -20.74
N PHE A 429 6.05 -14.75 -19.56
CA PHE A 429 5.70 -15.76 -18.58
C PHE A 429 4.60 -16.69 -19.11
N TRP A 430 3.46 -16.13 -19.52
CA TRP A 430 2.30 -16.94 -19.91
C TRP A 430 2.56 -17.72 -21.19
N ASP A 431 3.22 -17.13 -22.19
CA ASP A 431 3.64 -17.83 -23.40
C ASP A 431 4.50 -19.05 -23.07
N ARG A 432 5.56 -18.85 -22.27
CA ARG A 432 6.43 -19.95 -21.82
C ARG A 432 5.65 -21.01 -21.06
N ALA A 433 4.79 -20.61 -20.12
CA ALA A 433 4.02 -21.54 -19.30
C ALA A 433 3.04 -22.38 -20.14
N ILE A 434 2.41 -21.78 -21.17
CA ILE A 434 1.52 -22.47 -22.11
C ILE A 434 2.32 -23.42 -23.01
N ARG A 435 3.35 -22.90 -23.70
CA ARG A 435 4.14 -23.63 -24.70
C ARG A 435 4.87 -24.83 -24.09
N GLU A 436 5.42 -24.66 -22.89
CA GLU A 436 6.16 -25.71 -22.19
C GLU A 436 5.28 -26.51 -21.21
N ARG A 437 3.97 -26.23 -21.18
CA ARG A 437 3.00 -26.88 -20.26
C ARG A 437 3.44 -26.87 -18.80
N GLN A 438 4.06 -25.77 -18.35
CA GLN A 438 4.49 -25.63 -16.97
C GLN A 438 3.25 -25.47 -16.08
N ARG A 439 3.03 -26.44 -15.16
CA ARG A 439 1.91 -26.35 -14.22
C ARG A 439 2.28 -25.48 -13.02
N TRP A 440 1.46 -24.45 -12.80
CA TRP A 440 1.49 -23.49 -11.68
C TRP A 440 0.16 -23.55 -10.93
N ASP A 441 0.21 -23.58 -9.61
CA ASP A 441 -0.96 -23.61 -8.71
C ASP A 441 -1.46 -22.20 -8.36
N ALA A 442 -0.54 -21.24 -8.30
CA ALA A 442 -0.85 -19.82 -8.17
C ALA A 442 0.15 -18.93 -8.90
N VAL A 443 -0.35 -17.83 -9.48
CA VAL A 443 0.46 -16.79 -10.10
C VAL A 443 0.07 -15.44 -9.51
N PHE A 444 1.03 -14.76 -8.89
CA PHE A 444 0.88 -13.38 -8.42
C PHE A 444 1.52 -12.43 -9.42
N VAL A 445 0.86 -11.31 -9.72
CA VAL A 445 1.40 -10.22 -10.54
C VAL A 445 1.35 -8.94 -9.72
N LEU A 446 2.50 -8.46 -9.25
CA LEU A 446 2.63 -7.24 -8.46
C LEU A 446 3.05 -6.11 -9.40
N SER A 447 2.12 -5.22 -9.71
CA SER A 447 2.31 -4.09 -10.64
C SER A 447 1.43 -2.91 -10.23
N ASP A 448 1.69 -1.72 -10.78
CA ASP A 448 0.80 -0.58 -10.63
C ASP A 448 -0.52 -0.74 -11.42
N MET A 449 -0.71 -1.88 -12.11
CA MET A 449 -1.86 -2.24 -12.95
C MET A 449 -2.20 -1.19 -14.03
N GLN A 450 -1.24 -0.33 -14.37
CA GLN A 450 -1.36 0.57 -15.52
C GLN A 450 -1.03 -0.13 -16.84
N ALA A 451 -0.66 -1.41 -16.75
CA ALA A 451 -0.42 -2.34 -17.86
C ALA A 451 -1.71 -2.90 -18.49
N GLY A 452 -2.79 -2.12 -18.58
CA GLY A 452 -3.98 -2.48 -19.37
C GLY A 452 -3.72 -2.14 -20.83
N HIS A 453 -4.33 -2.89 -21.75
CA HIS A 453 -3.97 -3.13 -23.16
C HIS A 453 -3.77 -1.89 -24.05
N GLY A 454 -2.69 -1.15 -23.78
CA GLY A 454 -2.21 0.06 -24.45
C GLY A 454 -0.69 0.29 -24.29
N GLY A 455 -0.01 -0.47 -23.41
CA GLY A 455 1.45 -0.45 -23.23
C GLY A 455 2.14 -1.82 -23.18
N LEU A 456 1.40 -2.92 -23.02
CA LEU A 456 1.94 -4.28 -23.04
C LEU A 456 2.01 -4.79 -24.48
N TYR A 457 3.18 -4.66 -25.09
CA TYR A 457 3.47 -5.15 -26.43
C TYR A 457 4.82 -5.86 -26.45
N GLY A 458 4.87 -6.96 -27.19
CA GLY A 458 6.14 -7.58 -27.53
C GLY A 458 6.80 -6.82 -28.67
N PRO A 459 8.14 -6.85 -28.80
CA PRO A 459 8.82 -6.23 -29.94
C PRO A 459 8.42 -6.83 -31.31
N ARG A 460 7.77 -8.01 -31.31
CA ARG A 460 7.40 -8.75 -32.51
C ARG A 460 5.92 -9.17 -32.46
N PRO A 461 4.99 -8.40 -33.07
CA PRO A 461 3.56 -8.70 -33.07
C PRO A 461 3.15 -10.10 -33.52
N LYS A 462 3.94 -10.70 -34.42
CA LYS A 462 3.72 -12.06 -34.89
C LYS A 462 3.79 -13.11 -33.77
N GLU A 463 4.59 -12.86 -32.72
CA GLU A 463 4.79 -13.84 -31.64
C GLU A 463 3.58 -14.01 -30.74
N TYR A 464 2.77 -12.95 -30.62
CA TYR A 464 1.57 -12.94 -29.81
C TYR A 464 0.31 -12.80 -30.66
N ALA A 465 0.35 -13.12 -31.96
CA ALA A 465 -0.78 -12.95 -32.87
C ALA A 465 -2.05 -13.69 -32.38
N GLU A 466 -1.89 -14.88 -31.80
CA GLU A 466 -3.00 -15.64 -31.18
C GLU A 466 -3.64 -14.88 -30.02
N PHE A 467 -2.85 -14.09 -29.30
CA PHE A 467 -3.26 -13.32 -28.14
C PHE A 467 -3.34 -11.83 -28.45
N ALA A 468 -3.36 -11.46 -29.73
CA ALA A 468 -3.36 -10.07 -30.14
C ALA A 468 -4.72 -9.45 -29.84
N TRP A 469 -4.66 -8.26 -29.27
CA TRP A 469 -5.77 -7.34 -29.11
C TRP A 469 -5.47 -6.07 -29.91
N ASN A 470 -6.37 -5.69 -30.81
CA ASN A 470 -6.19 -4.55 -31.73
C ASN A 470 -4.85 -4.55 -32.50
N GLU A 471 -4.38 -5.73 -32.91
CA GLU A 471 -3.16 -5.98 -33.71
C GLU A 471 -1.81 -5.58 -33.07
N ARG A 472 -1.82 -4.77 -32.01
CA ARG A 472 -0.61 -4.22 -31.38
C ARG A 472 -0.38 -4.68 -29.95
N TYR A 473 -1.42 -5.07 -29.22
CA TYR A 473 -1.35 -5.35 -27.79
C TYR A 473 -1.59 -6.82 -27.46
N ILE A 474 -1.20 -7.21 -26.26
CA ILE A 474 -1.31 -8.58 -25.78
C ILE A 474 -2.51 -8.70 -24.84
N ASP A 475 -3.38 -9.68 -25.11
CA ASP A 475 -4.54 -9.98 -24.29
C ASP A 475 -4.22 -10.88 -23.09
N VAL A 476 -3.95 -10.26 -21.94
CA VAL A 476 -3.64 -10.96 -20.68
C VAL A 476 -4.81 -11.82 -20.19
N ALA A 477 -6.05 -11.39 -20.37
CA ALA A 477 -7.21 -12.20 -19.96
C ALA A 477 -7.32 -13.46 -20.84
N LYS A 478 -7.11 -13.31 -22.15
CA LYS A 478 -7.07 -14.43 -23.10
C LYS A 478 -5.91 -15.39 -22.84
N LEU A 479 -4.74 -14.87 -22.46
CA LEU A 479 -3.59 -15.67 -22.02
C LEU A 479 -3.97 -16.57 -20.83
N VAL A 480 -4.52 -15.99 -19.77
CA VAL A 480 -4.93 -16.72 -18.55
C VAL A 480 -5.99 -17.77 -18.87
N ALA A 481 -7.01 -17.41 -19.66
CA ALA A 481 -8.06 -18.32 -20.08
C ALA A 481 -7.51 -19.50 -20.90
N THR A 482 -6.58 -19.21 -21.82
CA THR A 482 -5.94 -20.23 -22.66
C THR A 482 -5.06 -21.17 -21.83
N TYR A 483 -4.30 -20.63 -20.89
CA TYR A 483 -3.50 -21.44 -19.97
C TYR A 483 -4.38 -22.37 -19.12
N ARG A 484 -5.51 -21.88 -18.62
CA ARG A 484 -6.49 -22.70 -17.89
C ARG A 484 -7.03 -23.83 -18.73
N ALA A 485 -7.39 -23.55 -19.98
CA ALA A 485 -7.92 -24.55 -20.90
C ALA A 485 -6.88 -25.60 -21.32
N ARG A 486 -5.61 -25.19 -21.50
CA ARG A 486 -4.57 -26.05 -22.10
C ARG A 486 -3.64 -26.74 -21.10
N VAL A 487 -3.47 -26.19 -19.89
CA VAL A 487 -2.41 -26.60 -18.96
C VAL A 487 -2.94 -26.90 -17.56
N HIS A 488 -3.63 -25.94 -16.93
CA HIS A 488 -4.11 -26.12 -15.57
C HIS A 488 -5.37 -25.28 -15.29
N SER A 489 -6.53 -25.93 -15.37
CA SER A 489 -7.85 -25.31 -15.15
C SER A 489 -8.01 -24.66 -13.78
N ASP A 490 -7.31 -25.18 -12.77
CA ASP A 490 -7.49 -24.79 -11.38
C ASP A 490 -6.55 -23.67 -10.91
N VAL A 491 -5.70 -23.12 -11.80
CA VAL A 491 -4.74 -22.07 -11.42
C VAL A 491 -5.43 -20.83 -10.86
N ARG A 492 -4.89 -20.35 -9.73
CA ARG A 492 -5.29 -19.08 -9.11
C ARG A 492 -4.41 -17.95 -9.61
N VAL A 493 -5.01 -16.84 -10.01
CA VAL A 493 -4.27 -15.65 -10.47
C VAL A 493 -4.58 -14.47 -9.54
N PHE A 494 -3.55 -13.85 -8.98
CA PHE A 494 -3.66 -12.73 -8.08
C PHE A 494 -3.02 -11.50 -8.72
N LEU A 495 -3.82 -10.49 -9.04
CA LEU A 495 -3.33 -9.20 -9.52
C LEU A 495 -3.22 -8.25 -8.33
N VAL A 496 -2.00 -7.86 -7.97
CA VAL A 496 -1.70 -7.03 -6.81
C VAL A 496 -1.33 -5.62 -7.24
N GLN A 497 -2.22 -4.68 -6.95
CA GLN A 497 -2.01 -3.23 -7.11
C GLN A 497 -1.07 -2.71 -6.01
N VAL A 498 0.07 -2.16 -6.41
CA VAL A 498 1.09 -1.63 -5.49
C VAL A 498 1.23 -0.10 -5.50
N ALA A 499 0.45 0.62 -6.31
CA ALA A 499 0.63 2.07 -6.53
C ALA A 499 -0.62 2.95 -6.35
N GLY A 500 -1.72 2.44 -5.80
CA GLY A 500 -2.88 3.27 -5.44
C GLY A 500 -3.93 3.53 -6.52
N TYR A 501 -3.78 2.93 -7.70
CA TYR A 501 -4.75 3.07 -8.77
C TYR A 501 -6.01 2.22 -8.52
N GLN A 502 -7.15 2.67 -9.05
CA GLN A 502 -8.45 1.99 -8.92
C GLN A 502 -8.73 0.99 -10.05
N ASP A 503 -7.77 0.78 -10.95
CA ASP A 503 -7.92 0.01 -12.18
C ASP A 503 -7.44 -1.43 -12.02
N THR A 504 -7.99 -2.33 -12.84
CA THR A 504 -7.58 -3.74 -12.97
C THR A 504 -7.42 -4.16 -14.43
N LEU A 505 -6.45 -5.05 -14.69
CA LEU A 505 -6.13 -5.62 -16.01
C LEU A 505 -7.14 -6.67 -16.49
N VAL A 506 -7.95 -7.19 -15.58
CA VAL A 506 -8.98 -8.21 -15.83
C VAL A 506 -10.30 -7.79 -15.18
N PRO A 507 -11.46 -8.22 -15.70
CA PRO A 507 -12.74 -7.98 -15.07
C PRO A 507 -12.76 -8.41 -13.59
N GLU A 508 -13.50 -7.68 -12.75
CA GLU A 508 -13.65 -7.96 -11.31
C GLU A 508 -14.12 -9.41 -11.02
N PHE A 509 -14.82 -10.02 -11.97
CA PHE A 509 -15.34 -11.38 -11.87
C PHE A 509 -14.77 -12.25 -12.98
N TYR A 510 -13.53 -12.72 -12.79
CA TYR A 510 -12.99 -13.86 -13.53
C TYR A 510 -12.88 -15.05 -12.59
N ASP A 511 -13.22 -16.25 -13.07
CA ASP A 511 -13.11 -17.48 -12.29
C ASP A 511 -11.68 -17.60 -11.71
N ARG A 512 -11.54 -17.71 -10.39
CA ARG A 512 -10.26 -17.84 -9.65
C ARG A 512 -9.20 -16.77 -9.98
N THR A 513 -9.63 -15.56 -10.34
CA THR A 513 -8.76 -14.40 -10.49
C THR A 513 -9.15 -13.33 -9.46
N TYR A 514 -8.19 -12.87 -8.67
CA TYR A 514 -8.45 -11.99 -7.52
C TYR A 514 -7.61 -10.71 -7.63
N ILE A 515 -8.22 -9.56 -7.39
CA ILE A 515 -7.55 -8.26 -7.39
C ILE A 515 -7.30 -7.83 -5.95
N LEU A 516 -6.05 -7.51 -5.63
CA LEU A 516 -5.59 -7.20 -4.28
C LEU A 516 -4.87 -5.85 -4.26
N GLY A 517 -4.89 -5.15 -3.12
CA GLY A 517 -4.08 -3.94 -2.90
C GLY A 517 -3.36 -4.04 -1.55
N GLY A 518 -2.12 -3.58 -1.49
CA GLY A 518 -1.38 -3.54 -0.22
C GLY A 518 0.14 -3.65 -0.33
N TRP A 519 0.83 -3.27 0.76
CA TRP A 519 2.29 -3.34 0.90
C TRP A 519 2.77 -4.21 2.07
N GLY A 520 1.87 -4.95 2.72
CA GLY A 520 2.13 -5.65 3.96
C GLY A 520 1.50 -7.04 4.03
N GLU A 521 1.65 -7.71 5.18
CA GLU A 521 1.14 -9.06 5.41
C GLU A 521 -0.38 -9.22 5.19
N GLY A 522 -1.16 -8.15 5.32
CA GLY A 522 -2.59 -8.12 5.04
C GLY A 522 -2.93 -8.57 3.61
N LEU A 523 -2.07 -8.23 2.64
CA LEU A 523 -2.17 -8.70 1.26
C LEU A 523 -2.15 -10.23 1.18
N LEU A 524 -1.16 -10.84 1.82
CA LEU A 524 -0.93 -12.28 1.77
C LEU A 524 -2.01 -13.05 2.55
N ARG A 525 -2.48 -12.48 3.67
CA ARG A 525 -3.64 -13.00 4.43
C ARG A 525 -4.92 -12.99 3.60
N PHE A 526 -5.17 -11.90 2.88
CA PHE A 526 -6.31 -11.80 2.00
C PHE A 526 -6.22 -12.77 0.82
N ALA A 527 -5.05 -12.86 0.17
CA ALA A 527 -4.80 -13.82 -0.91
C ALA A 527 -5.08 -15.26 -0.45
N ALA A 528 -4.64 -15.64 0.74
CA ALA A 528 -4.85 -16.98 1.29
C ALA A 528 -6.32 -17.27 1.62
N ALA A 529 -7.05 -16.30 2.18
CA ALA A 529 -8.48 -16.43 2.42
C ALA A 529 -9.26 -16.67 1.12
N MET A 530 -8.87 -15.98 0.04
CA MET A 530 -9.46 -16.17 -1.29
C MET A 530 -9.05 -17.48 -1.95
N ALA A 531 -7.88 -18.01 -1.61
CA ALA A 531 -7.39 -19.30 -2.08
C ALA A 531 -8.09 -20.52 -1.43
N GLN A 532 -8.81 -20.31 -0.32
CA GLN A 532 -9.54 -21.35 0.44
C GLN A 532 -11.05 -21.35 0.16
N ALA A 533 -11.56 -20.32 -0.52
CA ALA A 533 -12.94 -20.19 -0.97
C ALA A 533 -13.10 -20.75 -2.38
#